data_AF-A0A774MYD8-F1
#
_entry.id   AF-A0A774MYD8-F1
#
_cell.length_a   1.000
_cell.length_b   1.000
_cell.length_c   1.000
_cell.angle_alpha   90.00
_cell.angle_beta   90.00
_cell.angle_gamma   90.00
#
_symmetry.space_group_name_H-M   'P 1'
#
loop_
_entity.id
_entity.type
_entity.pdbx_description
1 polymer ?
#
loop_
_entity_poly.entity_id
_entity_poly.type
_entity_poly.pdbx_seq_one_letter_code
_entity_poly.pdbx_strand_id
1 'polypeptide(L)' 'TRLGCVSLHLNHKLLDETRVQEIKAAGLRILVYTVNQPQRAAELLRWGVDCICTDRIDDIGPHFQF' A
#
# COMPACT_ATOMS: atom_id res chain seq x y z
N THR A 1 10.44 13.80 -14.73
CA THR A 1 10.79 13.47 -13.33
C THR A 1 11.92 14.37 -12.86
N ARG A 2 11.79 15.10 -11.73
CA ARG A 2 12.89 15.90 -11.15
C ARG A 2 13.68 15.13 -10.08
N LEU A 3 12.98 14.30 -9.31
CA LEU A 3 13.53 13.56 -8.17
C LEU A 3 13.89 12.11 -8.49
N GLY A 4 13.53 11.59 -9.66
CA GLY A 4 13.77 10.18 -10.01
C GLY A 4 13.07 9.18 -9.06
N CYS A 5 11.94 9.56 -8.46
CA CYS A 5 11.23 8.70 -7.52
C CYS A 5 10.80 7.38 -8.16
N VAL A 6 10.90 6.30 -7.38
CA VAL A 6 10.45 4.95 -7.76
C VAL A 6 9.24 4.48 -6.95
N SER A 7 8.93 5.16 -5.83
CA SER A 7 7.82 4.82 -4.96
C SER A 7 7.18 6.05 -4.31
N LEU A 8 5.92 5.89 -3.87
CA LEU A 8 5.20 6.80 -2.97
C LEU A 8 4.85 6.08 -1.69
N HIS A 9 5.12 6.74 -0.56
CA HIS A 9 4.87 6.24 0.78
C HIS A 9 3.87 7.18 1.44
N LEU A 10 2.68 6.68 1.80
CA LEU A 10 1.60 7.56 2.25
C LEU A 10 0.63 6.91 3.23
N ASN A 11 -0.16 7.74 3.90
CA ASN A 11 -1.22 7.31 4.79
C ASN A 11 -2.29 6.52 4.01
N HIS A 12 -2.59 5.30 4.44
CA HIS A 12 -3.55 4.42 3.77
C HIS A 12 -4.97 4.99 3.66
N LYS A 13 -5.33 5.97 4.51
CA LYS A 13 -6.63 6.64 4.51
C LYS A 13 -6.83 7.59 3.32
N LEU A 14 -5.75 7.93 2.62
CA LEU A 14 -5.79 8.79 1.44
C LEU A 14 -6.00 8.02 0.14
N LEU A 15 -6.04 6.67 0.21
CA LEU A 15 -6.19 5.80 -0.94
C LEU A 15 -7.61 5.25 -1.06
N ASP A 16 -8.11 5.33 -2.28
CA ASP A 16 -9.13 4.49 -2.86
C ASP A 16 -8.50 3.73 -4.05
N GLU A 17 -9.28 2.83 -4.66
CA GLU A 17 -8.81 2.02 -5.79
C GLU A 17 -8.35 2.88 -6.98
N THR A 18 -9.10 3.95 -7.30
CA THR A 18 -8.78 4.87 -8.40
C THR A 18 -7.41 5.50 -8.22
N ARG A 19 -7.11 6.06 -7.05
CA ARG A 19 -5.80 6.66 -6.75
C ARG A 19 -4.67 5.64 -6.79
N VAL A 20 -4.92 4.42 -6.35
CA VAL A 20 -3.93 3.34 -6.49
C VAL A 20 -3.61 3.14 -7.96
N GLN A 21 -4.61 2.99 -8.83
CA GLN A 21 -4.38 2.81 -10.27
C GLN A 21 -3.66 4.00 -10.91
N GLU A 22 -4.00 5.23 -10.55
CA GLU A 22 -3.30 6.43 -11.05
C GLU A 22 -1.81 6.42 -10.70
N ILE A 23 -1.46 6.08 -9.45
CA ILE A 23 -0.07 6.00 -9.01
C ILE A 23 0.67 4.87 -9.73
N LYS A 24 0.03 3.71 -9.91
CA LYS A 24 0.61 2.58 -10.65
C LYS A 24 0.81 2.91 -12.12
N ALA A 25 -0.14 3.60 -12.75
CA ALA A 25 -0.05 4.07 -14.13
C ALA A 25 1.09 5.09 -14.32
N ALA A 26 1.42 5.87 -13.29
CA ALA A 26 2.59 6.73 -13.27
C ALA A 26 3.93 5.96 -13.11
N GLY A 27 3.90 4.63 -13.00
CA GLY A 27 5.08 3.77 -12.90
C GLY A 27 5.70 3.69 -11.51
N LEU A 28 4.98 4.13 -10.47
CA LEU A 28 5.49 4.19 -9.10
C LEU A 28 5.02 2.98 -8.28
N ARG A 29 5.87 2.52 -7.36
CA ARG A 29 5.50 1.55 -6.31
C ARG A 29 4.79 2.25 -5.15
N ILE A 30 3.97 1.51 -4.40
CA ILE A 30 3.19 2.06 -3.31
C ILE A 30 3.50 1.34 -2.01
N LEU A 31 3.92 2.11 -1.00
CA LEU A 31 3.95 1.69 0.40
C LEU A 31 2.91 2.49 1.18
N VAL A 32 2.20 1.82 2.07
CA VAL A 32 1.18 2.47 2.91
C VAL A 32 1.44 2.23 4.39
N TYR A 33 1.16 3.25 5.21
CA TYR A 33 1.31 3.20 6.66
C TYR A 33 0.16 3.92 7.39
N THR A 34 -0.10 3.65 8.67
CA THR A 34 0.22 2.40 9.39
C THR A 34 -1.06 1.54 9.37
N VAL A 35 -1.01 0.39 8.71
CA VAL A 35 -2.20 -0.43 8.46
C VAL A 35 -2.26 -1.55 9.49
N ASN A 36 -3.15 -1.41 10.46
CA ASN A 36 -3.27 -2.35 11.59
C ASN A 36 -4.48 -3.27 11.50
N GLN A 37 -5.29 -3.17 10.43
CA GLN A 37 -6.48 -4.00 10.23
C GLN A 37 -6.26 -4.97 9.06
N PRO A 38 -6.30 -6.30 9.26
CA PRO A 38 -6.11 -7.30 8.20
C PRO A 38 -7.01 -7.10 6.99
N GLN A 39 -8.28 -6.75 7.20
CA GLN A 39 -9.25 -6.54 6.11
C GLN A 39 -8.84 -5.35 5.23
N ARG A 40 -8.34 -4.27 5.84
CA ARG A 40 -7.84 -3.11 5.09
C ARG A 40 -6.52 -3.42 4.39
N ALA A 41 -5.62 -4.20 5.01
CA ALA A 41 -4.41 -4.66 4.35
C ALA A 41 -4.73 -5.50 3.10
N ALA A 42 -5.65 -6.46 3.22
CA ALA A 42 -6.16 -7.27 2.12
C ALA A 42 -6.76 -6.43 0.98
N GLU A 43 -7.60 -5.45 1.31
CA GLU A 43 -8.17 -4.52 0.33
C GLU A 43 -7.11 -3.73 -0.43
N LEU A 44 -6.16 -3.11 0.28
CA LEU A 44 -5.09 -2.32 -0.32
C LEU A 44 -4.20 -3.17 -1.24
N LEU A 45 -3.87 -4.38 -0.81
CA LEU A 45 -3.09 -5.30 -1.61
C LEU A 45 -3.87 -5.78 -2.86
N ARG A 46 -5.19 -6.02 -2.77
CA ARG A 46 -6.05 -6.30 -3.95
C ARG A 46 -6.03 -5.16 -4.96
N TRP A 47 -6.04 -3.91 -4.50
CA TRP A 47 -5.94 -2.76 -5.40
C TRP A 47 -4.55 -2.64 -6.07
N GLY A 48 -3.52 -3.33 -5.55
CA GLY A 48 -2.18 -3.36 -6.14
C GLY A 48 -1.14 -2.53 -5.39
N VAL A 49 -1.39 -2.20 -4.12
CA VAL A 49 -0.35 -1.67 -3.22
C VAL A 49 0.77 -2.69 -3.07
N ASP A 50 2.03 -2.25 -3.15
CA ASP A 50 3.20 -3.13 -3.17
C ASP A 50 3.70 -3.49 -1.76
N CYS A 51 3.44 -2.66 -0.75
CA CYS A 51 3.96 -2.88 0.61
C CYS A 51 3.06 -2.31 1.70
N ILE A 52 2.89 -3.09 2.79
CA ILE A 52 2.17 -2.70 4.00
C ILE A 52 3.18 -2.47 5.14
N CYS A 53 3.11 -1.30 5.77
CA CYS A 53 3.76 -1.04 7.05
C CYS A 53 2.72 -1.13 8.18
N THR A 54 2.99 -1.95 9.20
CA THR A 54 2.05 -2.31 10.26
C THR A 54 2.72 -2.39 11.63
N ASP A 55 1.97 -2.04 12.68
CA ASP A 55 2.34 -2.33 14.07
C ASP A 55 1.82 -3.70 14.53
N ARG A 56 0.91 -4.33 13.76
CA ARG A 56 0.24 -5.60 14.06
C ARG A 56 0.89 -6.76 13.33
N ILE A 57 2.20 -6.91 13.53
CA ILE A 57 3.00 -7.97 12.88
C ILE A 57 2.59 -9.39 13.30
N ASP A 58 1.87 -9.50 14.42
CA ASP A 58 1.21 -10.72 14.90
C ASP A 58 0.05 -11.16 14.00
N ASP A 59 -0.72 -10.20 13.48
CA ASP A 59 -1.89 -10.47 12.61
C ASP A 59 -1.53 -10.39 11.11
N ILE A 60 -0.60 -9.51 10.75
CA ILE A 60 -0.18 -9.21 9.37
C ILE A 60 1.30 -9.59 9.24
N GLY A 61 1.54 -10.90 9.19
CA GLY A 61 2.89 -11.48 9.09
C GLY A 61 3.48 -11.48 7.68
N PRO A 62 4.71 -12.02 7.51
CA PRO A 62 5.45 -12.00 6.23
C PRO A 62 4.78 -12.82 5.11
N HIS A 63 3.85 -13.70 5.46
CA HIS A 63 3.10 -14.53 4.52
C HIS A 63 1.61 -14.15 4.48
N PHE A 64 1.27 -12.93 4.91
CA PHE A 64 -0.11 -12.44 4.87
C PHE A 64 -0.64 -12.48 3.42
N GLN A 65 -1.66 -13.31 3.20
CA GLN A 65 -2.37 -13.48 1.94
C GLN A 65 -3.85 -13.13 2.16
N PHE A 66 -4.54 -12.76 1.08
CA PHE A 66 -5.92 -12.28 1.07
C PHE A 66 -6.71 -12.84 -0.10
#